data_AF-A5KM40-F1
#
_entry.id   AF-A5KM40-F1
#
_cell.length_a   1.000
_cell.length_b   1.000
_cell.length_c   1.000
_cell.angle_alpha   90.00
_cell.angle_beta   90.00
_cell.angle_gamma   90.00
#
_symmetry.space_group_name_H-M   'P 1'
#
loop_
_entity.id
_entity.type
_entity.pdbx_description
1 polymer ?
#
loop_
_entity_poly.entity_id
_entity_poly.type
_entity_poly.pdbx_seq_one_letter_code
_entity_poly.pdbx_strand_id
1 'polypeptide(L)' 'MKKVDCPLMDECVDDAICFDIHMVVEGCAPKFTAPKKAVQTPDFRKICMNCPNHRDD' A
#
# COMPACT_ATOMS: atom_id res chain seq x y z
N MET A 1 -5.76 11.71 -11.94
CA MET A 1 -5.36 10.93 -10.75
C MET A 1 -3.85 10.83 -10.74
N LYS A 2 -3.22 11.05 -9.59
CA LYS A 2 -1.77 10.86 -9.43
C LYS A 2 -1.48 9.36 -9.43
N LYS A 3 -0.35 8.96 -10.01
CA LYS A 3 0.12 7.58 -9.98
C LYS A 3 1.38 7.48 -9.13
N VAL A 4 1.58 6.31 -8.53
CA VAL A 4 2.66 6.05 -7.57
C VAL A 4 3.24 4.67 -7.87
N ASP A 5 4.56 4.57 -7.97
CA ASP A 5 5.22 3.28 -8.08
C ASP A 5 5.17 2.57 -6.73
N CYS A 6 4.45 1.45 -6.68
CA CYS A 6 4.19 0.72 -5.44
C CYS A 6 4.98 -0.60 -5.43
N PRO A 7 5.95 -0.77 -4.51
CA PRO A 7 6.76 -1.99 -4.43
C PRO A 7 5.95 -3.23 -4.05
N LEU A 8 4.78 -3.06 -3.41
CA LEU A 8 3.88 -4.17 -3.06
C LEU A 8 3.05 -4.66 -4.24
N MET A 9 2.83 -3.78 -5.22
CA MET A 9 2.07 -4.07 -6.42
C MET A 9 2.98 -4.37 -7.60
N ASP A 10 4.28 -4.06 -7.50
CA ASP A 10 5.27 -4.23 -8.56
C ASP A 10 4.84 -3.54 -9.88
N GLU A 11 4.11 -2.43 -9.73
CA GLU A 11 3.55 -1.64 -10.82
C GLU A 11 3.21 -0.21 -10.36
N CYS A 12 2.94 0.65 -11.33
CA CYS A 12 2.47 2.01 -11.08
C CYS A 12 0.96 2.00 -10.83
N VAL A 13 0.54 2.28 -9.60
CA VAL A 13 -0.86 2.27 -9.17
C VAL A 13 -1.42 3.66 -9.01
N ASP A 14 -2.75 3.78 -9.02
CA ASP A 14 -3.39 5.04 -8.67
C ASP A 14 -3.18 5.37 -7.19
N ASP A 15 -3.10 6.66 -6.90
CA ASP A 15 -2.92 7.20 -5.55
C ASP A 15 -3.97 6.70 -4.53
N ALA A 16 -5.19 6.44 -4.99
CA ALA A 16 -6.25 5.84 -4.18
C ALA A 16 -5.91 4.40 -3.74
N ILE A 17 -5.33 3.58 -4.63
CA ILE A 17 -4.90 2.23 -4.29
C ILE A 17 -3.73 2.28 -3.29
N CYS A 18 -2.79 3.22 -3.49
CA CYS A 18 -1.71 3.45 -2.54
C CYS A 18 -2.25 3.81 -1.15
N PHE A 19 -3.29 4.65 -1.08
CA PHE A 19 -3.97 5.01 0.17
C PHE A 19 -4.65 3.81 0.83
N ASP A 20 -5.40 2.99 0.08
CA ASP A 20 -6.04 1.79 0.62
C ASP A 20 -5.03 0.81 1.23
N ILE A 21 -3.88 0.63 0.57
CA ILE A 21 -2.77 -0.18 1.09
C ILE A 21 -2.20 0.42 2.37
N HIS A 22 -1.94 1.74 2.38
CA HIS A 22 -1.44 2.46 3.56
C HIS A 22 -2.39 2.30 4.76
N MET A 23 -3.70 2.48 4.57
CA MET A 23 -4.71 2.32 5.62
C MET A 23 -4.70 0.91 6.23
N VAL A 24 -4.47 -0.12 5.42
CA VAL A 24 -4.32 -1.50 5.92
C VAL A 24 -3.00 -1.70 6.66
N VAL A 25 -1.92 -1.09 6.18
CA VAL A 25 -0.58 -1.17 6.78
C VAL A 25 -0.53 -0.50 8.15
N GLU A 26 -1.17 0.64 8.32
CA GLU A 26 -1.31 1.37 9.60
C GLU A 26 -2.34 0.71 10.53
N GLY A 27 -3.14 -0.23 10.02
CA GLY A 27 -4.20 -0.90 10.80
C GLY A 27 -5.48 -0.08 10.94
N CYS A 28 -5.62 1.00 10.17
CA CYS A 28 -6.82 1.83 10.09
C CYS A 28 -7.93 1.19 9.24
N ALA A 29 -7.62 0.17 8.42
CA ALA A 29 -8.59 -0.55 7.60
C ALA A 29 -8.38 -2.08 7.58
N PRO A 30 -9.44 -2.90 7.36
CA PRO A 30 -9.32 -4.33 7.19
C PRO A 30 -8.59 -4.74 5.90
N LYS A 31 -7.85 -5.86 5.90
CA LYS A 31 -7.08 -6.34 4.72
C LYS A 31 -7.88 -6.51 3.43
N PHE A 32 -9.20 -6.70 3.48
CA PHE A 32 -10.02 -6.89 2.28
C PHE A 32 -10.23 -5.59 1.49
N THR A 33 -9.93 -4.42 2.07
CA THR A 33 -10.08 -3.12 1.39
C THR A 33 -8.92 -2.82 0.46
N ALA A 34 -7.75 -3.45 0.66
CA ALA A 34 -6.57 -3.31 -0.20
C ALA A 34 -6.48 -4.46 -1.22
N PRO A 35 -5.71 -4.29 -2.31
CA PRO A 35 -5.43 -5.36 -3.25
C PRO A 35 -4.85 -6.61 -2.57
N LYS A 36 -5.39 -7.78 -2.92
CA LYS A 36 -4.93 -9.06 -2.36
C LYS A 36 -3.43 -9.27 -2.53
N LYS A 37 -2.87 -8.86 -3.68
CA LYS A 37 -1.43 -8.92 -3.96
C LYS A 37 -0.62 -8.21 -2.87
N ALA A 38 -0.98 -6.97 -2.51
CA ALA A 38 -0.27 -6.20 -1.51
C ALA A 38 -0.28 -6.86 -0.12
N VAL A 39 -1.44 -7.35 0.35
CA VAL A 39 -1.59 -7.91 1.70
C VAL A 39 -1.14 -9.37 1.84
N GLN A 40 -0.91 -10.06 0.72
CA GLN A 40 -0.35 -11.42 0.68
C GLN A 40 1.17 -11.43 0.54
N THR A 41 1.78 -10.31 0.15
CA THR A 41 3.24 -10.16 0.13
C THR A 41 3.83 -10.34 1.54
N PRO A 42 4.84 -11.21 1.71
CA PRO A 42 5.55 -11.32 2.97
C PRO A 42 6.11 -9.97 3.41
N ASP A 43 6.05 -9.68 4.70
CA ASP A 43 6.53 -8.41 5.27
C ASP A 43 5.90 -7.14 4.64
N PHE A 44 4.69 -7.22 4.04
CA PHE A 44 4.10 -6.08 3.33
C PHE A 44 4.02 -4.79 4.17
N ARG A 45 3.81 -4.91 5.48
CA ARG A 45 3.85 -3.78 6.41
C ARG A 45 5.21 -3.11 6.40
N LYS A 46 6.30 -3.87 6.59
CA LYS A 46 7.66 -3.31 6.58
C LYS A 46 8.02 -2.70 5.23
N ILE A 47 7.59 -3.32 4.13
CA ILE A 47 7.83 -2.81 2.78
C ILE A 47 7.14 -1.45 2.59
N CYS A 48 5.86 -1.35 2.97
CA CYS A 48 5.12 -0.10 2.86
C CYS A 48 5.67 0.98 3.80
N MET A 49 5.94 0.67 5.08
CA MET A 49 6.49 1.62 6.05
C MET A 49 7.86 2.19 5.66
N ASN A 50 8.65 1.45 4.86
CA ASN A 50 9.94 1.90 4.33
C ASN A 50 9.84 2.46 2.90
N CYS A 51 8.64 2.58 2.34
CA CYS A 51 8.43 3.12 1.01
C CYS A 51 8.73 4.63 1.02
N PRO A 52 9.47 5.16 0.02
CA PRO A 52 9.69 6.61 -0.09
C PRO A 52 8.40 7.41 -0.34
N ASN A 53 7.33 6.71 -0.74
CA ASN A 53 5.99 7.27 -0.94
C ASN A 53 5.03 6.90 0.21
N HIS A 54 5.53 6.36 1.33
CA HIS A 54 4.69 6.12 2.51
C HIS A 54 4.07 7.43 2.97
N ARG A 55 2.79 7.39 3.31
CA ARG A 55 2.05 8.55 3.80
C ARG A 55 2.20 8.61 5.31
N ASP A 56 2.47 9.80 5.84
CA ASP A 56 2.55 10.03 7.29
C ASP A 56 1.28 10.72 7.83
N ASP A 57 0.29 10.99 6.96
CA ASP A 57 -0.90 11.81 7.20
C ASP A 57 -2.24 11.04 7.25
#